data_AF-A0A5N9FKF5-F1
#
_entry.id   AF-A0A5N9FKF5-F1
#
_cell.length_a   1.000
_cell.length_b   1.000
_cell.length_c   1.000
_cell.angle_alpha   90.00
_cell.angle_beta   90.00
_cell.angle_gamma   90.00
#
_symmetry.space_group_name_H-M   'P 1'
#
loop_
_entity.id
_entity.type
_entity.pdbx_description
1 polymer ?
#
loop_
_entity_poly.entity_id
_entity_poly.type
_entity_poly.pdbx_seq_one_letter_code
_entity_poly.pdbx_strand_id
1 'polypeptide(L)' 'MPFVMKGDAQGGSSTSGTQTNTLVGKDTGGEHLTVVSAGIDPGAGLALHIHPGYEEATLVVEGNI' A
#
# COMPACT_ATOMS: atom_id res chain seq x y z
N MET A 1 -10.39 8.34 -17.15
CA MET A 1 -10.95 7.24 -16.36
C MET A 1 -11.44 7.82 -15.04
N PRO A 2 -12.74 8.00 -14.76
CA PRO A 2 -13.12 8.44 -13.43
C PRO A 2 -13.39 7.22 -12.55
N PHE A 3 -12.64 7.09 -11.46
CA PHE A 3 -13.10 6.35 -10.30
C PHE A 3 -12.98 7.23 -9.05
N VAL A 4 -13.93 7.04 -8.14
CA VAL A 4 -13.98 7.57 -6.78
C VAL A 4 -13.89 6.35 -5.86
N MET A 5 -13.04 6.40 -4.83
CA MET A 5 -12.93 5.28 -3.89
C MET A 5 -13.66 5.58 -2.58
N LYS A 6 -14.74 4.85 -2.33
CA LYS A 6 -15.38 4.75 -1.01
C LYS A 6 -15.87 3.32 -0.81
N GLY A 7 -15.15 2.55 0.01
CA GLY A 7 -15.32 1.11 0.24
C GLY A 7 -13.99 0.36 0.07
N ASP A 8 -13.86 -0.80 0.73
CA ASP A 8 -12.58 -1.50 0.91
C ASP A 8 -11.98 -1.94 -0.42
N ALA A 9 -10.86 -1.33 -0.79
CA ALA A 9 -10.01 -1.86 -1.84
C ALA A 9 -9.43 -3.25 -1.44
N GLN A 10 -8.90 -3.99 -2.41
CA GLN A 10 -8.48 -5.37 -2.19
C GLN A 10 -7.33 -5.46 -1.17
N GLY A 11 -7.56 -6.25 -0.11
CA GLY A 11 -6.56 -6.54 0.91
C GLY A 11 -5.34 -7.20 0.29
N GLY A 12 -4.18 -6.56 0.43
CA GLY A 12 -2.90 -7.12 0.02
C GLY A 12 -2.39 -8.16 1.01
N SER A 13 -1.25 -8.78 0.69
CA SER A 13 -0.55 -9.68 1.61
C SER A 13 -0.14 -8.91 2.87
N SER A 14 -0.66 -9.31 4.02
CA SER A 14 -0.35 -8.71 5.33
C SER A 14 0.74 -9.51 6.05
N THR A 15 1.79 -8.85 6.52
CA THR A 15 2.59 -9.36 7.65
C THR A 15 1.81 -9.14 8.96
N SER A 16 2.10 -9.89 10.03
CA SER A 16 1.40 -9.72 11.31
C SER A 16 1.50 -8.26 11.80
N GLY A 17 0.36 -7.61 12.04
CA GLY A 17 0.28 -6.20 12.46
C GLY A 17 0.49 -5.20 11.33
N THR A 18 0.44 -5.61 10.06
CA THR A 18 0.44 -4.69 8.92
C THR A 18 -0.66 -5.03 7.93
N GLN A 19 -1.59 -4.11 7.75
CA GLN A 19 -2.67 -4.20 6.78
C GLN A 19 -2.30 -3.37 5.55
N THR A 20 -2.53 -3.92 4.36
CA THR A 20 -2.31 -3.22 3.09
C THR A 20 -3.56 -3.25 2.25
N ASN A 21 -3.78 -2.16 1.53
CA ASN A 21 -4.90 -2.00 0.63
C ASN A 21 -4.46 -1.33 -0.68
N THR A 22 -4.51 -2.07 -1.79
CA THR A 22 -4.08 -1.57 -3.10
C THR A 22 -5.13 -0.66 -3.71
N LEU A 23 -4.86 0.64 -3.73
CA LEU A 23 -5.74 1.68 -4.28
C LEU A 23 -5.62 1.79 -5.80
N VAL A 24 -4.40 1.66 -6.31
CA VAL A 24 -4.09 1.63 -7.74
C VAL A 24 -3.14 0.47 -7.96
N GLY A 25 -3.41 -0.37 -8.93
CA GLY A 25 -2.53 -1.45 -9.37
C GLY A 25 -3.00 -2.03 -10.68
N LYS A 26 -2.32 -3.08 -11.15
CA LYS A 26 -2.64 -3.74 -12.42
C LYS A 26 -4.13 -4.12 -12.54
N ASP A 27 -4.70 -4.64 -11.46
CA ASP A 27 -6.10 -5.11 -11.43
C ASP A 27 -7.11 -3.95 -11.46
N THR A 28 -6.68 -2.72 -11.15
CA THR A 28 -7.48 -1.50 -11.30
C THR A 28 -7.13 -0.72 -12.57
N GLY A 29 -6.37 -1.31 -13.51
CA GLY A 29 -5.92 -0.68 -14.74
C GLY A 29 -4.70 0.25 -14.59
N GLY A 30 -3.97 0.16 -13.48
CA GLY A 30 -2.70 0.86 -13.28
C GLY A 30 -1.58 0.21 -14.08
N GLU A 31 -0.94 0.98 -14.97
CA GLU A 31 0.15 0.48 -15.82
C GLU A 31 1.55 0.93 -15.37
N HIS A 32 1.64 2.11 -14.75
CA HIS A 32 2.91 2.76 -14.42
C HIS A 32 3.08 3.11 -12.94
N LEU A 33 2.01 2.97 -12.14
CA LEU A 33 2.00 3.34 -10.74
C LEU A 33 1.13 2.37 -9.97
N THR A 34 1.66 1.95 -8.82
CA THR A 34 0.90 1.26 -7.78
C THR A 34 0.78 2.20 -6.58
N VAL A 35 -0.40 2.30 -6.00
CA VAL A 35 -0.63 3.07 -4.77
C VAL A 35 -1.23 2.12 -3.75
N VAL A 36 -0.58 2.02 -2.58
CA VAL A 36 -1.04 1.18 -1.48
C VAL A 36 -1.28 2.06 -0.26
N SER A 37 -2.44 1.92 0.35
CA SER A 37 -2.69 2.42 1.70
C SER A 37 -2.27 1.33 2.68
N ALA A 38 -1.36 1.64 3.59
CA ALA A 38 -0.90 0.71 4.60
C ALA A 38 -1.17 1.24 6.01
N GLY A 39 -1.61 0.35 6.90
CA GLY A 39 -1.69 0.60 8.33
C GLY A 39 -0.72 -0.33 9.05
N ILE A 40 0.02 0.21 10.01
CA ILE A 40 0.98 -0.54 10.82
C ILE A 40 0.54 -0.39 12.28
N ASP A 41 0.25 -1.51 12.93
CA ASP A 41 -0.12 -1.50 14.34
C ASP A 41 1.09 -1.10 15.22
N PRO A 42 0.88 -0.49 16.40
CA PRO A 42 1.97 -0.15 17.30
C PRO A 42 2.88 -1.35 17.62
N GLY A 43 4.18 -1.21 17.38
CA GLY A 43 5.17 -2.27 17.60
C GLY A 43 5.29 -3.29 16.48
N ALA A 44 4.44 -3.22 15.46
CA ALA A 44 4.63 -3.95 14.21
C ALA A 44 5.61 -3.20 13.28
N GLY A 45 5.93 -3.83 12.16
CA GLY A 45 6.79 -3.23 11.14
C GLY A 45 6.78 -4.04 9.86
N LEU A 46 7.32 -3.43 8.81
CA LEU A 46 7.57 -4.09 7.55
C LEU A 46 8.95 -4.75 7.58
N ALA A 47 9.05 -5.97 7.05
CA ALA A 47 10.33 -6.62 6.87
C ALA A 47 11.19 -5.80 5.90
N LEU A 48 12.47 -5.61 6.23
CA LEU A 48 13.42 -4.94 5.33
C LEU A 48 13.53 -5.72 4.02
N HIS A 49 13.30 -5.03 2.89
CA HIS A 49 13.41 -5.60 1.56
C HIS A 49 13.83 -4.55 0.52
N ILE A 50 14.09 -5.01 -0.71
CA ILE A 50 14.54 -4.16 -1.82
C ILE A 50 13.70 -4.42 -3.07
N HIS A 51 13.53 -3.39 -3.90
CA HIS A 51 12.88 -3.48 -5.20
C HIS A 51 13.87 -3.15 -6.32
N PRO A 52 14.45 -4.16 -6.99
CA PRO A 52 15.48 -3.93 -8.00
C PRO A 52 14.97 -3.35 -9.32
N GLY A 53 13.64 -3.28 -9.51
CA GLY A 53 13.02 -2.92 -10.79
C GLY A 53 12.10 -1.70 -10.75
N TYR A 54 11.94 -1.05 -9.59
CA TYR A 54 11.10 0.13 -9.44
C TYR A 54 11.49 0.96 -8.23
N GLU A 55 11.12 2.24 -8.27
CA GLU A 55 11.24 3.15 -7.15
C GLU A 55 10.00 3.08 -6.27
N GLU A 56 10.18 3.18 -4.96
CA GLU A 56 9.09 3.25 -3.98
C GLU A 56 9.30 4.47 -3.08
N ALA A 57 8.19 5.14 -2.74
CA ALA A 57 8.17 6.26 -1.81
C ALA A 57 6.99 6.11 -0.84
N THR A 58 7.20 6.50 0.41
CA THR A 58 6.19 6.44 1.47
C THR A 58 5.81 7.85 1.92
N LEU A 59 4.51 8.11 2.00
CA LEU A 59 3.95 9.31 2.62
C LEU A 59 3.28 8.92 3.93
N VAL A 60 3.74 9.49 5.04
CA VAL A 60 3.07 9.32 6.34
C VAL A 60 1.81 10.20 6.36
N VAL A 61 0.65 9.55 6.45
CA VAL A 61 -0.66 10.25 6.48
C VAL A 61 -1.13 10.50 7.91
N GLU A 62 -0.84 9.58 8.83
CA GLU A 62 -1.18 9.68 10.26
C GLU A 62 -0.13 8.96 11.11
N GLY A 63 0.07 9.44 12.35
CA GLY A 63 0.98 8.84 13.31
C GLY A 63 2.44 9.21 13.07
N ASN A 64 3.34 8.37 13.59
CA ASN A 64 4.78 8.46 13.39
C ASN A 64 5.30 7.07 13.05
N ILE A 65 6.17 6.99 12.05
CA ILE A 65 6.81 5.76 11.58
C ILE A 65 8.32 5.91 11.78
#